data_AF-A0A7X3WND0-F1
#
_entry.id   AF-A0A7X3WND0-F1
#
_cell.length_a   1.000
_cell.length_b   1.000
_cell.length_c   1.000
_cell.angle_alpha   90.00
_cell.angle_beta   90.00
_cell.angle_gamma   90.00
#
_symmetry.space_group_name_H-M   'P 1'
#
loop_
_entity.id
_entity.type
_entity.pdbx_description
1 polymer ?
#
loop_
_entity_poly.entity_id
_entity_poly.type
_entity_poly.pdbx_seq_one_letter_code
_entity_poly.pdbx_strand_id
1 'polypeptide(L)'
;MSEIESVHAREVIDSRGNPTVEADVLLASGVLGRAAVPSGASTGTLEAVELRDKDPKRYAGKGVQQAVGNVNSEIRPQLVGVSCFEQDAIDQRMLELDGTDNKQRLGANALLSVSLAVAKAAALEKRMPLYR
;
A
#
# COMPACT_ATOMS: atom_id res chain seq x y z
N MET A 1 2.22 -19.16 10.44
CA MET A 1 2.76 -19.23 9.06
C MET A 1 2.85 -17.80 8.58
N SER A 2 4.06 -17.28 8.40
CA SER A 2 4.29 -15.84 8.20
C SER A 2 4.28 -15.42 6.73
N GLU A 3 4.14 -16.36 5.81
CA GLU A 3 4.12 -16.09 4.36
C GLU A 3 2.86 -15.31 3.96
N ILE A 4 3.04 -14.31 3.10
CA ILE A 4 1.95 -13.56 2.50
C ILE A 4 1.23 -14.46 1.51
N GLU A 5 -0.06 -14.70 1.76
CA GLU A 5 -0.94 -15.47 0.88
C GLU A 5 -1.55 -14.55 -0.18
N SER A 6 -1.99 -13.35 0.21
CA SER A 6 -2.54 -12.38 -0.74
C SER A 6 -2.38 -10.94 -0.27
N VAL A 7 -2.36 -10.04 -1.25
CA VAL A 7 -2.43 -8.59 -1.07
C VAL A 7 -3.61 -8.08 -1.89
N HIS A 8 -4.44 -7.23 -1.32
CA HIS A 8 -5.58 -6.65 -2.03
C HIS A 8 -5.79 -5.20 -1.64
N ALA A 9 -5.97 -4.32 -2.63
CA ALA A 9 -6.30 -2.92 -2.39
C ALA A 9 -7.69 -2.55 -2.89
N ARG A 10 -8.24 -1.51 -2.26
CA ARG A 10 -9.51 -0.87 -2.59
C ARG A 10 -9.42 0.64 -2.43
N GLU A 11 -10.29 1.34 -3.15
CA GLU A 11 -10.50 2.79 -2.99
C GLU A 11 -11.47 3.02 -1.82
N VAL A 12 -11.05 3.79 -0.81
CA VAL A 12 -11.87 4.23 0.33
C VAL A 12 -11.89 5.76 0.41
N ILE A 13 -12.65 6.33 1.34
CA ILE A 13 -12.82 7.78 1.47
C ILE A 13 -12.09 8.30 2.72
N ASP A 14 -11.26 9.32 2.56
CA ASP A 14 -10.52 9.98 3.63
C ASP A 14 -11.43 10.93 4.46
N SER A 15 -10.87 11.49 5.54
CA SER A 15 -11.60 12.41 6.44
C SER A 15 -12.08 13.71 5.78
N ARG A 16 -11.60 14.03 4.58
CA ARG A 16 -11.99 15.21 3.79
C ARG A 16 -12.90 14.85 2.62
N GLY A 17 -13.39 13.60 2.54
CA GLY A 17 -14.26 13.14 1.47
C GLY A 17 -13.53 12.83 0.15
N ASN A 18 -12.20 12.73 0.14
CA ASN A 18 -11.44 12.38 -1.07
C ASN A 18 -11.08 10.90 -1.10
N PRO A 19 -10.96 10.28 -2.29
CA PRO A 19 -10.47 8.92 -2.40
C PRO A 19 -9.07 8.74 -1.83
N THR A 20 -8.81 7.59 -1.21
CA THR A 20 -7.48 7.11 -0.81
C THR A 20 -7.39 5.59 -0.93
N VAL A 21 -6.18 5.06 -0.85
CA VAL A 21 -5.89 3.62 -0.98
C VAL A 21 -5.92 2.97 0.39
N GLU A 22 -6.66 1.86 0.50
CA GLU A 22 -6.57 0.91 1.61
C GLU A 22 -6.10 -0.45 1.08
N ALA A 23 -5.11 -1.04 1.73
CA ALA A 23 -4.60 -2.36 1.42
C ALA A 23 -4.82 -3.33 2.59
N ASP A 24 -5.16 -4.56 2.23
CA ASP A 24 -5.19 -5.74 3.08
C ASP A 24 -4.06 -6.69 2.69
N VAL A 25 -3.39 -7.26 3.68
CA VAL A 25 -2.39 -8.33 3.54
C VAL A 25 -2.87 -9.51 4.35
N LEU A 26 -3.16 -10.62 3.68
CA LEU A 26 -3.54 -11.89 4.28
C LEU A 26 -2.32 -12.81 4.34
N LEU A 27 -2.03 -13.35 5.51
CA LEU A 27 -1.00 -14.37 5.71
C LEU A 27 -1.59 -15.77 5.59
N ALA A 28 -0.77 -16.76 5.27
CA ALA A 28 -1.18 -18.17 5.23
C ALA A 28 -1.69 -18.70 6.60
N SER A 29 -1.42 -17.99 7.70
CA SER A 29 -2.02 -18.27 9.01
C SER A 29 -3.49 -17.83 9.14
N GLY A 30 -4.02 -17.08 8.18
CA GLY A 30 -5.32 -16.40 8.23
C GLY A 30 -5.30 -15.03 8.89
N VAL A 31 -4.14 -14.54 9.35
CA VAL A 31 -3.99 -13.19 9.91
C VAL A 31 -4.10 -12.14 8.81
N LEU A 32 -4.88 -11.09 9.07
CA LEU A 32 -5.12 -9.98 8.16
C LEU A 32 -4.59 -8.66 8.73
N GLY A 33 -3.60 -8.06 8.08
CA GLY A 33 -3.17 -6.69 8.33
C GLY A 33 -3.86 -5.73 7.35
N ARG A 34 -4.30 -4.56 7.84
CA ARG A 34 -4.99 -3.54 7.02
C ARG A 34 -4.44 -2.15 7.26
N ALA A 35 -4.19 -1.39 6.20
CA ALA A 35 -3.80 0.01 6.31
C ALA A 35 -4.37 0.87 5.18
N ALA A 36 -4.93 2.01 5.56
CA ALA A 36 -5.26 3.10 4.65
C ALA A 36 -4.20 4.21 4.78
N VAL A 37 -3.85 4.84 3.67
CA VAL A 37 -2.82 5.88 3.64
C VAL A 37 -3.47 7.26 3.70
N PRO A 38 -2.97 8.19 4.54
CA PRO A 38 -3.47 9.56 4.53
C PRO A 38 -3.10 10.25 3.22
N SER A 39 -3.99 11.11 2.72
CA SER A 39 -3.66 12.05 1.66
C SER A 39 -3.15 13.36 2.26
N GLY A 40 -1.94 13.75 1.89
CA GLY A 40 -1.38 15.06 2.22
C GLY A 40 -2.02 16.18 1.40
N ALA A 41 -2.03 17.40 1.94
CA ALA A 41 -2.26 18.61 1.15
C ALA A 41 -0.96 19.17 0.54
N SER A 42 0.20 18.75 1.08
CA SER A 42 1.52 19.16 0.60
C SER A 42 1.82 18.50 -0.73
N THR A 43 2.29 19.30 -1.69
CA THR A 43 2.76 18.85 -3.01
C THR A 43 4.21 19.30 -3.19
N GLY A 44 5.02 19.21 -2.14
CA GLY A 44 6.44 19.55 -2.21
C GLY A 44 7.08 18.79 -3.38
N THR A 45 7.82 19.49 -4.25
CA THR A 45 8.39 18.89 -5.47
C THR A 45 9.42 17.80 -5.20
N LEU A 46 9.86 17.67 -3.94
CA LEU A 46 10.82 16.67 -3.46
C LEU A 46 10.15 15.56 -2.64
N GLU A 47 8.82 15.58 -2.50
CA GLU A 47 8.09 14.53 -1.77
C GLU A 47 7.83 13.32 -2.66
N ALA A 48 7.58 12.18 -2.01
CA ALA A 48 7.10 10.99 -2.70
C ALA A 48 5.72 11.26 -3.32
N VAL A 49 5.51 10.79 -4.55
CA VAL A 49 4.34 11.18 -5.35
C VAL A 49 3.13 10.30 -5.01
N GLU A 50 2.08 10.93 -4.48
CA GLU A 50 0.74 10.31 -4.42
C GLU A 50 0.17 10.17 -5.84
N LEU A 51 -0.14 8.94 -6.26
CA LEU A 51 -0.72 8.71 -7.59
C LEU A 51 -2.23 8.89 -7.57
N ARG A 52 -2.71 9.78 -8.46
CA ARG A 52 -4.12 10.14 -8.66
C ARG A 52 -4.52 9.93 -10.11
N ASP A 53 -5.77 9.56 -10.34
CA ASP A 53 -6.32 9.22 -11.66
C ASP A 53 -6.43 10.43 -12.61
N LYS A 54 -6.55 11.65 -12.05
CA LYS A 54 -6.72 12.91 -12.80
C LYS A 54 -7.93 12.94 -13.75
N ASP A 55 -8.89 12.03 -13.60
CA ASP A 55 -10.18 12.07 -14.31
C ASP A 55 -11.14 13.08 -13.66
N PRO A 56 -11.45 14.22 -14.31
CA PRO A 56 -12.33 15.23 -13.74
C PRO A 56 -13.76 14.73 -13.45
N LYS A 57 -14.21 13.66 -14.10
CA LYS A 57 -15.55 13.08 -13.90
C LYS A 57 -15.65 12.27 -12.61
N ARG A 58 -14.53 11.84 -12.03
CA ARG A 58 -14.49 11.06 -10.78
C ARG A 58 -13.76 11.84 -9.70
N TYR A 59 -14.50 12.23 -8.66
CA TYR A 59 -13.96 12.95 -7.51
C TYR A 59 -13.12 14.19 -7.91
N ALA A 60 -13.51 14.89 -8.97
CA ALA A 60 -12.78 16.05 -9.51
C ALA A 60 -11.29 15.77 -9.79
N GLY A 61 -10.96 14.59 -10.32
CA GLY A 61 -9.58 14.19 -10.63
C GLY A 61 -8.83 13.53 -9.48
N LYS A 62 -9.46 13.38 -8.31
CA LYS A 62 -8.82 12.84 -7.11
C LYS A 62 -8.99 11.34 -6.90
N GLY A 63 -9.55 10.62 -7.88
CA GLY A 63 -9.60 9.14 -7.84
C GLY A 63 -8.21 8.52 -7.64
N VAL A 64 -8.17 7.30 -7.12
CA VAL A 64 -6.93 6.52 -6.89
C VAL A 64 -7.01 5.10 -7.49
N GLN A 65 -7.87 4.89 -8.49
CA GLN A 65 -8.03 3.58 -9.12
C GLN A 65 -6.74 3.07 -9.77
N GLN A 66 -5.89 3.95 -10.31
CA GLN A 66 -4.61 3.53 -10.86
C GLN A 66 -3.70 2.96 -9.77
N ALA A 67 -3.60 3.63 -8.61
CA ALA A 67 -2.81 3.15 -7.47
C ALA A 67 -3.37 1.82 -6.92
N VAL A 68 -4.70 1.70 -6.82
CA VAL A 68 -5.37 0.44 -6.43
C VAL A 68 -5.09 -0.67 -7.45
N GLY A 69 -5.12 -0.36 -8.74
CA GLY A 69 -4.76 -1.26 -9.83
C GLY A 69 -3.34 -1.79 -9.65
N ASN A 70 -2.37 -0.88 -9.48
CA ASN A 70 -0.96 -1.20 -9.29
C ASN A 70 -0.72 -2.17 -8.11
N VAL A 71 -1.42 -1.99 -6.99
CA VAL A 71 -1.34 -2.94 -5.86
C VAL A 71 -1.83 -4.33 -6.28
N ASN A 72 -3.00 -4.38 -6.90
CA ASN A 72 -3.65 -5.64 -7.25
C ASN A 72 -2.97 -6.38 -8.41
N SER A 73 -2.35 -5.69 -9.37
CA SER A 73 -1.75 -6.29 -10.57
C SER A 73 -0.24 -6.48 -10.49
N GLU A 74 0.51 -5.47 -10.02
CA GLU A 74 1.97 -5.47 -10.08
C GLU A 74 2.62 -5.80 -8.73
N ILE A 75 2.16 -5.19 -7.63
CA ILE A 75 2.78 -5.37 -6.30
C ILE A 75 2.45 -6.75 -5.74
N ARG A 76 1.18 -7.16 -5.77
CA ARG A 76 0.72 -8.45 -5.23
C ARG A 76 1.59 -9.64 -5.66
N PRO A 77 1.82 -9.93 -6.96
CA PRO A 77 2.59 -11.10 -7.37
C PRO A 77 4.06 -11.07 -6.91
N GLN A 78 4.62 -9.90 -6.61
CA GLN A 78 5.99 -9.79 -6.10
C GLN A 78 6.12 -10.16 -4.61
N LEU A 79 5.02 -10.13 -3.86
CA LEU A 79 5.02 -10.31 -2.41
C LEU A 79 4.43 -11.64 -1.94
N VAL A 80 3.60 -12.30 -2.76
CA VAL A 80 3.06 -13.62 -2.42
C VAL A 80 4.20 -14.62 -2.18
N GLY A 81 4.11 -15.37 -1.07
CA GLY A 81 5.13 -16.33 -0.63
C GLY A 81 6.29 -15.71 0.15
N VAL A 82 6.38 -14.37 0.25
CA VAL A 82 7.39 -13.70 1.08
C VAL A 82 6.94 -13.68 2.54
N SER A 83 7.87 -13.87 3.47
CA SER A 83 7.57 -13.78 4.90
C SER A 83 7.30 -12.32 5.31
N CYS A 84 6.18 -12.07 6.00
CA CYS A 84 5.83 -10.74 6.53
C CYS A 84 6.83 -10.20 7.58
N PHE A 85 7.76 -11.04 8.07
CA PHE A 85 8.81 -10.61 8.99
C PHE A 85 10.02 -9.97 8.31
N GLU A 86 10.07 -9.98 6.97
CA GLU A 86 11.14 -9.39 6.17
C GLU A 86 10.75 -7.99 5.66
N GLN A 87 10.36 -7.09 6.56
CA GLN A 87 9.84 -5.76 6.23
C GLN A 87 10.77 -5.00 5.26
N ASP A 88 12.07 -4.91 5.58
CA ASP A 88 13.04 -4.22 4.74
C ASP A 88 13.13 -4.82 3.33
N ALA A 89 13.11 -6.15 3.20
CA ALA A 89 13.19 -6.83 1.92
C ALA A 89 11.92 -6.62 1.07
N ILE A 90 10.75 -6.62 1.72
CA ILE A 90 9.46 -6.32 1.09
C ILE A 90 9.45 -4.89 0.58
N ASP A 91 9.88 -3.93 1.40
CA ASP A 91 9.93 -2.52 1.03
C ASP A 91 10.93 -2.27 -0.09
N GLN A 92 12.14 -2.86 -0.03
CA GLN A 92 13.11 -2.77 -1.12
C GLN A 92 12.59 -3.36 -2.42
N ARG A 93 11.94 -4.53 -2.38
CA ARG A 93 11.34 -5.14 -3.58
C ARG A 93 10.28 -4.23 -4.20
N MET A 94 9.47 -3.55 -3.39
CA MET A 94 8.49 -2.58 -3.89
C MET A 94 9.15 -1.33 -4.48
N LEU A 95 10.23 -0.83 -3.88
CA LEU A 95 11.00 0.30 -4.40
C LEU A 95 11.68 -0.03 -5.73
N GLU A 96 12.33 -1.20 -5.81
CA GLU A 96 12.95 -1.72 -7.03
C GLU A 96 11.91 -1.94 -8.13
N LEU A 97 10.74 -2.49 -7.78
CA LEU A 97 9.63 -2.65 -8.71
C LEU A 97 9.18 -1.29 -9.25
N ASP A 98 9.00 -0.28 -8.39
CA ASP A 98 8.64 1.07 -8.84
C ASP A 98 9.71 1.65 -9.77
N GLY A 99 10.98 1.55 -9.39
CA GLY A 99 12.13 1.96 -10.21
C GLY A 99 12.32 3.47 -10.33
N THR A 100 11.58 4.29 -9.57
CA THR A 100 11.73 5.75 -9.55
C THR A 100 12.06 6.25 -8.15
N ASP A 101 12.90 7.29 -8.05
CA ASP A 101 13.35 7.85 -6.76
C ASP A 101 12.18 8.38 -5.92
N ASN A 102 11.16 8.92 -6.58
CA ASN A 102 10.01 9.57 -5.97
C ASN A 102 8.73 8.71 -5.95
N LYS A 103 8.81 7.42 -6.31
CA LYS A 103 7.68 6.47 -6.26
C LYS A 103 6.52 6.85 -7.19
N GLN A 104 6.80 7.57 -8.28
CA GLN A 104 5.76 8.12 -9.16
C GLN A 104 5.12 7.08 -10.09
N ARG A 105 5.76 5.93 -10.31
CA ARG A 105 5.26 4.91 -11.26
C ARG A 105 4.11 4.10 -10.65
N LEU A 106 4.34 3.55 -9.47
CA LEU A 106 3.36 2.76 -8.73
C LEU A 106 2.50 3.62 -7.81
N GLY A 107 3.04 4.75 -7.35
CA GLY A 107 2.41 5.66 -6.40
C GLY A 107 2.87 5.38 -4.97
N ALA A 108 3.33 6.43 -4.28
CA ALA A 108 3.73 6.34 -2.88
C ALA A 108 2.60 5.85 -1.97
N ASN A 109 1.36 6.22 -2.29
CA ASN A 109 0.14 5.73 -1.63
C ASN A 109 -0.08 4.23 -1.81
N ALA A 110 0.23 3.66 -2.98
CA ALA A 110 0.18 2.21 -3.20
C ALA A 110 1.23 1.51 -2.34
N LEU A 111 2.50 1.90 -2.44
CA LEU A 111 3.61 1.25 -1.72
C LEU A 111 3.43 1.35 -0.19
N LEU A 112 3.09 2.54 0.32
CA LEU A 112 2.94 2.75 1.75
C LEU A 112 1.75 1.98 2.34
N SER A 113 0.65 1.84 1.58
CA SER A 113 -0.52 1.09 2.04
C SER A 113 -0.18 -0.38 2.29
N VAL A 114 0.56 -0.98 1.36
CA VAL A 114 1.01 -2.37 1.47
C VAL A 114 2.06 -2.52 2.56
N SER A 115 3.07 -1.65 2.60
CA SER A 115 4.14 -1.65 3.61
C SER A 115 3.57 -1.66 5.04
N LEU A 116 2.63 -0.76 5.35
CA LEU A 116 1.99 -0.68 6.66
C LEU A 116 1.06 -1.87 6.94
N ALA A 117 0.37 -2.40 5.93
CA ALA A 117 -0.47 -3.57 6.08
C ALA A 117 0.35 -4.84 6.40
N VAL A 118 1.53 -5.00 5.78
CA VAL A 118 2.50 -6.07 6.10
C VAL A 118 2.96 -5.95 7.55
N ALA A 119 3.41 -4.78 7.98
CA ALA A 119 3.89 -4.57 9.35
C ALA A 119 2.80 -4.90 10.39
N LYS A 120 1.55 -4.51 10.13
CA LYS A 120 0.40 -4.86 10.97
C LYS A 120 0.12 -6.36 10.97
N ALA A 121 0.15 -7.02 9.82
CA ALA A 121 -0.04 -8.46 9.73
C ALA A 121 1.04 -9.20 10.54
N ALA A 122 2.30 -8.76 10.44
CA ALA A 122 3.42 -9.31 11.19
C ALA A 122 3.27 -9.13 12.72
N ALA A 123 2.86 -7.94 13.18
CA ALA A 123 2.60 -7.69 14.60
C ALA A 123 1.47 -8.59 15.14
N LEU A 124 0.38 -8.72 14.36
CA LEU A 124 -0.75 -9.59 14.69
C LEU A 124 -0.37 -11.08 14.71
N GLU A 125 0.45 -11.54 13.75
CA GLU A 125 0.98 -12.92 13.73
C GLU A 125 1.80 -13.22 14.99
N LYS A 126 2.60 -12.25 15.45
CA LYS A 126 3.35 -12.36 16.72
C LYS A 126 2.51 -12.06 17.96
N ARG A 127 1.22 -11.75 17.81
CA ARG A 127 0.29 -11.38 18.90
C ARG A 127 0.81 -10.24 19.77
N MET A 128 1.44 -9.26 19.14
CA MET A 128 1.93 -8.06 19.81
C MET A 128 1.31 -6.81 19.17
N PRO A 129 1.20 -5.70 19.91
CA PRO A 129 0.80 -4.44 19.31
C PRO A 129 1.92 -3.92 18.39
N LEU A 130 1.56 -3.17 17.34
CA LEU A 130 2.50 -2.69 16.32
C LEU A 130 3.67 -1.84 16.86
N TYR A 131 3.52 -1.20 18.02
CA TYR A 131 4.56 -0.38 18.63
C TYR A 131 5.63 -1.18 19.40
N ARG A 132 5.48 -2.50 19.52
CA ARG A 132 6.43 -3.43 20.15
C ARG A 132 7.20 -4.19 19.07
#